data_AF-A6WGN9-F1
#
_entry.id   AF-A6WGN9-F1
#
_cell.length_a   1.000
_cell.length_b   1.000
_cell.length_c   1.000
_cell.angle_alpha   90.00
_cell.angle_beta   90.00
_cell.angle_gamma   90.00
#
_symmetry.space_group_name_H-M   'P 1'
#
loop_
_entity.id
_entity.type
_entity.pdbx_description
1 polymer ?
#
loop_
_entity_poly.entity_id
_entity_poly.type
_entity_poly.pdbx_seq_one_letter_code
_entity_poly.pdbx_strand_id
1 'polypeptide(L)'
;MSVEHYAPLMWRKKPEHVDLSADIALTTTLLSQPLDWRVRIVEHVEIDTATSCRRRRSLQSAPLRDLLPVSAASIAAGAKTALVVLNVASVPRGALLDLDLDGPDDAAAFLLPRAEIARREAHYLHALAHDAGLFVDDKLQILLETMLAYTTSAYWNLSSASSLSKLARAYLSDGFAETLPEETVQRWLRLDKQIAAELAPLTEPGPGLSPMEHPLLSLPFLPGIADPSPHRLTDVEDLLVRYLRLLQAAARGRQGSRGGAAQELLDSLADYGRNYDMLVATTVPLDEPFMIKYSERRDLQFSWWDNRAQQDLVVSDALSNHVVLTVDDPNVRITPATAATAVGQDTDALGAFTTRRSAQTHAMYAHNLDRDYKITLRFQLAPLRRLQYVIYLVSVLLLLLAIAIAYEAPHELADLALIVGPSALAASALLNREPSTLGSHLRRRSTTVLSTALLILLIVGALSYVWPYLVSDTWAHLRRPFCGA
;
A
#
# COMPACT_ATOMS: atom_id res chain seq x y z
N MET A 1 30.70 -54.33 -46.73
CA MET A 1 29.54 -53.57 -47.23
C MET A 1 29.14 -52.58 -46.17
N SER A 2 29.37 -51.32 -46.48
CA SER A 2 29.06 -50.12 -45.69
C SER A 2 27.54 -49.94 -45.56
N VAL A 3 27.08 -49.63 -44.34
CA VAL A 3 25.80 -48.95 -44.13
C VAL A 3 26.08 -47.71 -43.29
N GLU A 4 26.74 -46.75 -43.94
CA GLU A 4 26.51 -45.34 -43.67
C GLU A 4 25.20 -44.92 -44.35
N HIS A 5 24.65 -43.79 -43.89
CA HIS A 5 23.51 -43.04 -44.43
C HIS A 5 22.12 -43.58 -44.08
N TYR A 6 21.49 -42.96 -43.07
CA TYR A 6 20.27 -42.17 -43.22
C TYR A 6 19.90 -41.55 -41.86
N ALA A 7 20.62 -40.48 -41.47
CA ALA A 7 20.07 -39.50 -40.54
C ALA A 7 19.45 -38.39 -41.40
N PRO A 8 18.12 -38.24 -41.46
CA PRO A 8 17.58 -37.02 -42.02
C PRO A 8 17.86 -35.91 -41.01
N LEU A 9 18.86 -35.07 -41.33
CA LEU A 9 18.96 -33.69 -40.84
C LEU A 9 17.68 -32.96 -41.29
N MET A 10 16.58 -33.22 -40.56
CA MET A 10 15.46 -32.31 -40.54
C MET A 10 15.99 -31.03 -39.92
N TRP A 11 16.17 -30.03 -40.76
CA TRP A 11 16.21 -28.63 -40.40
C TRP A 11 14.90 -28.31 -39.65
N ARG A 12 14.81 -28.69 -38.37
CA ARG A 12 13.80 -28.17 -37.47
C ARG A 12 14.04 -26.67 -37.44
N LYS A 13 13.18 -25.91 -38.13
CA LYS A 13 13.10 -24.47 -37.94
C LYS A 13 13.12 -24.25 -36.44
N LYS A 14 14.17 -23.60 -35.95
CA LYS A 14 14.27 -23.25 -34.54
C LYS A 14 13.00 -22.46 -34.20
N PRO A 15 12.31 -22.81 -33.12
CA PRO A 15 11.07 -22.12 -32.78
C PRO A 15 11.39 -20.65 -32.56
N GLU A 16 10.67 -19.75 -33.23
CA GLU A 16 10.86 -18.29 -33.05
C GLU A 16 10.44 -17.84 -31.64
N HIS A 17 9.62 -18.66 -30.98
CA HIS A 17 9.05 -18.44 -29.66
C HIS A 17 9.23 -19.68 -28.77
N VAL A 18 9.58 -19.49 -27.51
CA VAL A 18 9.69 -20.56 -26.50
C VAL A 18 8.83 -20.24 -25.28
N ASP A 19 8.19 -21.25 -24.69
CA ASP A 19 7.49 -21.08 -23.42
C ASP A 19 8.40 -21.52 -22.26
N LEU A 20 8.76 -20.56 -21.42
CA LEU A 20 9.56 -20.74 -20.21
C LEU A 20 8.75 -20.36 -18.95
N SER A 21 7.43 -20.18 -19.07
CA SER A 21 6.61 -19.74 -17.94
C SER A 21 6.59 -20.76 -16.80
N ALA A 22 6.70 -22.05 -17.10
CA ALA A 22 6.76 -23.12 -16.10
C ALA A 22 8.13 -23.27 -15.41
N ASP A 23 9.18 -22.59 -15.89
CA ASP A 23 10.53 -22.69 -15.32
C ASP A 23 10.63 -21.83 -14.04
N ILE A 24 10.49 -22.48 -12.89
CA ILE A 24 10.62 -21.83 -11.57
C ILE A 24 12.06 -21.39 -11.32
N ALA A 25 13.05 -22.16 -11.80
CA ALA A 25 14.46 -21.84 -11.59
C ALA A 25 14.82 -20.52 -12.30
N LEU A 26 14.30 -20.30 -13.51
CA LEU A 26 14.41 -19.02 -14.20
C LEU A 26 13.82 -17.87 -13.36
N THR A 27 12.60 -18.02 -12.83
CA THR A 27 12.01 -16.97 -11.97
C THR A 27 12.85 -16.72 -10.73
N THR A 28 13.36 -17.77 -10.06
CA THR A 28 14.23 -17.64 -8.89
C THR A 28 15.52 -16.90 -9.22
N THR A 29 16.17 -17.19 -10.36
CA THR A 29 17.34 -16.44 -10.83
C THR A 29 17.03 -14.96 -11.07
N LEU A 30 15.90 -14.66 -11.71
CA LEU A 30 15.50 -13.27 -11.97
C LEU A 30 15.10 -12.51 -10.70
N LEU A 31 14.63 -13.21 -9.65
CA LEU A 31 14.34 -12.64 -8.33
C LEU A 31 15.61 -12.37 -7.51
N SER A 32 16.63 -13.22 -7.61
CA SER A 32 17.92 -13.02 -6.91
C SER A 32 18.82 -11.99 -7.58
N GLN A 33 18.59 -11.69 -8.86
CA GLN A 33 19.39 -10.75 -9.65
C GLN A 33 18.53 -9.67 -10.31
N PRO A 34 17.71 -8.91 -9.56
CA PRO A 34 16.79 -7.95 -10.15
C PRO A 34 17.54 -6.83 -10.89
N LEU A 35 18.72 -6.43 -10.39
CA LEU A 35 19.51 -5.34 -10.99
C LEU A 35 20.21 -5.71 -12.30
N ASP A 36 20.36 -7.00 -12.59
CA ASP A 36 21.04 -7.46 -13.81
C ASP A 36 20.18 -7.29 -15.06
N TRP A 37 18.86 -7.21 -14.89
CA TRP A 37 17.92 -6.98 -16.00
C TRP A 37 17.03 -5.76 -15.85
N ARG A 38 16.77 -5.26 -14.64
CA ARG A 38 15.90 -4.10 -14.44
C ARG A 38 16.70 -2.81 -14.53
N VAL A 39 16.69 -2.20 -15.70
CA VAL A 39 17.49 -1.00 -15.99
C VAL A 39 16.87 0.24 -15.38
N ARG A 40 15.57 0.42 -15.56
CA ARG A 40 14.90 1.65 -15.14
C ARG A 40 13.45 1.41 -14.79
N ILE A 41 13.04 2.02 -13.70
CA ILE A 41 11.64 2.06 -13.30
C ILE A 41 11.17 3.50 -13.30
N VAL A 42 10.02 3.74 -13.92
CA VAL A 42 9.29 4.99 -13.81
C VAL A 42 7.98 4.71 -13.12
N GLU A 43 7.81 5.31 -11.96
CA GLU A 43 6.66 5.16 -11.10
C GLU A 43 5.92 6.50 -11.00
N HIS A 44 4.62 6.47 -11.29
CA HIS A 44 3.76 7.63 -11.29
C HIS A 44 2.61 7.41 -10.31
N VAL A 45 2.59 8.19 -9.24
CA VAL A 45 1.52 8.22 -8.25
C VAL A 45 0.64 9.43 -8.56
N GLU A 46 -0.58 9.17 -9.00
CA GLU A 46 -1.57 10.18 -9.36
C GLU A 46 -2.68 10.22 -8.32
N ILE A 47 -2.83 11.35 -7.63
CA ILE A 47 -3.89 11.57 -6.66
C ILE A 47 -5.08 12.19 -7.37
N ASP A 48 -6.12 11.39 -7.55
CA ASP A 48 -7.36 11.77 -8.22
C ASP A 48 -8.57 11.85 -7.26
N THR A 49 -8.50 11.16 -6.10
CA THR A 49 -9.58 11.13 -5.11
C THR A 49 -9.09 11.36 -3.67
N ALA A 50 -10.02 11.59 -2.75
CA ALA A 50 -9.73 11.74 -1.33
C ALA A 50 -9.38 10.43 -0.60
N THR A 51 -9.63 9.26 -1.20
CA THR A 51 -9.48 7.96 -0.52
C THR A 51 -8.61 6.99 -1.27
N SER A 52 -8.19 7.33 -2.48
CA SER A 52 -7.36 6.48 -3.32
C SER A 52 -6.48 7.31 -4.27
N CYS A 53 -5.43 6.68 -4.75
CA CYS A 53 -4.60 7.17 -5.84
C CYS A 53 -4.42 6.08 -6.89
N ARG A 54 -4.09 6.49 -8.11
CA ARG A 54 -3.67 5.59 -9.18
C ARG A 54 -2.14 5.51 -9.19
N ARG A 55 -1.60 4.30 -9.07
CA ARG A 55 -0.18 4.01 -9.21
C ARG A 55 0.03 3.41 -10.59
N ARG A 56 0.89 4.03 -11.41
CA ARG A 56 1.35 3.46 -12.68
C ARG A 56 2.84 3.18 -12.56
N ARG A 57 3.30 2.01 -13.00
CA ARG A 57 4.73 1.69 -13.08
C ARG A 57 5.05 1.24 -14.49
N SER A 58 6.21 1.68 -14.96
CA SER A 58 6.82 1.25 -16.20
C SER A 58 8.18 0.68 -15.89
N LEU A 59 8.34 -0.62 -16.08
CA LEU A 59 9.59 -1.35 -15.92
C LEU A 59 10.28 -1.45 -17.28
N GLN A 60 11.47 -0.88 -17.40
CA GLN A 60 12.34 -1.01 -18.57
C GLN A 60 13.42 -2.04 -18.27
N SER A 61 13.51 -3.04 -19.14
CA SER A 61 14.34 -4.22 -18.94
C SER A 61 15.42 -4.33 -20.01
N ALA A 62 16.57 -4.85 -19.61
CA ALA A 62 17.62 -5.31 -20.50
C ALA A 62 17.21 -6.64 -21.18
N PRO A 63 17.89 -7.02 -22.28
CA PRO A 63 17.75 -8.35 -22.87
C PRO A 63 17.97 -9.47 -21.83
N LEU A 64 17.15 -10.52 -21.88
CA LEU A 64 17.21 -11.60 -20.88
C LEU A 64 18.09 -12.78 -21.29
N ARG A 65 18.60 -12.84 -22.52
CA ARG A 65 19.29 -14.05 -23.03
C ARG A 65 20.43 -14.51 -22.13
N ASP A 66 21.22 -13.58 -21.63
CA ASP A 66 22.41 -13.88 -20.81
C ASP A 66 22.06 -14.30 -19.37
N LEU A 67 20.81 -14.11 -18.96
CA LEU A 67 20.29 -14.48 -17.64
C LEU A 67 19.50 -15.79 -17.66
N LEU A 68 19.34 -16.41 -18.84
CA LEU A 68 18.70 -17.71 -18.92
C LEU A 68 19.61 -18.76 -18.27
N PRO A 69 19.13 -19.55 -17.29
CA PRO A 69 19.90 -20.66 -16.75
C PRO A 69 20.22 -21.66 -17.87
N VAL A 70 21.28 -22.46 -17.69
CA VAL A 70 21.77 -23.39 -18.73
C VAL A 70 20.66 -24.27 -19.30
N SER A 71 19.72 -24.72 -18.46
CA SER A 71 18.51 -25.45 -18.86
C SER A 71 17.66 -24.65 -19.85
N ALA A 72 17.25 -23.44 -19.49
CA ALA A 72 16.43 -22.57 -20.32
C ALA A 72 17.16 -22.06 -21.57
N ALA A 73 18.45 -21.74 -21.47
CA ALA A 73 19.28 -21.25 -22.57
C ALA A 73 19.36 -22.27 -23.72
N SER A 74 19.43 -23.56 -23.39
CA SER A 74 19.44 -24.64 -24.38
C SER A 74 18.11 -24.75 -25.14
N ILE A 75 16.99 -24.53 -24.45
CA ILE A 75 15.64 -24.58 -25.04
C ILE A 75 15.38 -23.33 -25.88
N ALA A 76 15.83 -22.17 -25.40
CA ALA A 76 15.70 -20.88 -26.06
C ALA A 76 16.72 -20.65 -27.19
N ALA A 77 17.54 -21.65 -27.53
CA ALA A 77 18.65 -21.52 -28.47
C ALA A 77 18.15 -21.16 -29.89
N GLY A 78 18.17 -19.86 -30.20
CA GLY A 78 17.71 -19.28 -31.47
C GLY A 78 16.22 -18.91 -31.51
N ALA A 79 15.51 -18.99 -30.39
CA ALA A 79 14.22 -18.31 -30.23
C ALA A 79 14.44 -16.80 -30.13
N LYS A 80 13.56 -15.98 -30.68
CA LYS A 80 13.63 -14.51 -30.57
C LYS A 80 12.86 -14.00 -29.36
N THR A 81 11.74 -14.64 -29.03
CA THR A 81 10.91 -14.29 -27.89
C THR A 81 10.71 -15.48 -26.96
N ALA A 82 10.40 -15.19 -25.70
CA ALA A 82 10.03 -16.20 -24.72
C ALA A 82 8.82 -15.75 -23.90
N LEU A 83 7.88 -16.66 -23.63
CA LEU A 83 6.89 -16.48 -22.58
C LEU A 83 7.58 -16.75 -21.24
N VAL A 84 7.71 -15.73 -20.39
CA VAL A 84 8.43 -15.81 -19.12
C VAL A 84 7.58 -15.26 -17.99
N VAL A 85 7.93 -15.64 -16.76
CA VAL A 85 7.32 -15.09 -15.54
C VAL A 85 8.30 -14.12 -14.91
N LEU A 86 7.91 -12.85 -14.83
CA LEU A 86 8.73 -11.74 -14.34
C LEU A 86 8.07 -11.08 -13.13
N ASN A 87 8.86 -10.77 -12.11
CA ASN A 87 8.43 -9.84 -11.07
C ASN A 87 8.41 -8.43 -11.66
N VAL A 88 7.26 -7.75 -11.62
CA VAL A 88 7.10 -6.40 -12.16
C VAL A 88 7.12 -5.33 -11.06
N ALA A 89 6.67 -5.67 -9.86
CA ALA A 89 6.68 -4.80 -8.70
C ALA A 89 6.40 -5.56 -7.41
N SER A 90 6.92 -5.05 -6.29
CA SER A 90 6.42 -5.42 -4.96
C SER A 90 5.15 -4.60 -4.64
N VAL A 91 4.11 -5.31 -4.20
CA VAL A 91 2.78 -4.75 -3.90
C VAL A 91 2.29 -5.21 -2.53
N PRO A 92 1.57 -4.37 -1.75
CA PRO A 92 1.00 -4.77 -0.48
C PRO A 92 0.09 -5.99 -0.62
N ARG A 93 0.05 -6.82 0.41
CA ARG A 93 -0.92 -7.91 0.51
C ARG A 93 -2.33 -7.32 0.61
N GLY A 94 -3.17 -7.70 -0.34
CA GLY A 94 -4.54 -7.22 -0.42
C GLY A 94 -5.14 -7.44 -1.81
N ALA A 95 -6.37 -6.96 -1.98
CA ALA A 95 -6.98 -6.93 -3.30
C ALA A 95 -6.28 -5.88 -4.18
N LEU A 96 -5.91 -6.27 -5.40
CA LEU A 96 -5.49 -5.34 -6.43
C LEU A 96 -6.76 -4.76 -7.08
N LEU A 97 -6.93 -3.44 -7.00
CA LEU A 97 -8.09 -2.73 -7.55
C LEU A 97 -7.69 -2.03 -8.85
N ASP A 98 -8.59 -2.02 -9.84
CA ASP A 98 -8.37 -1.42 -11.17
C ASP A 98 -6.98 -1.79 -11.75
N LEU A 99 -6.64 -3.09 -11.70
CA LEU A 99 -5.36 -3.59 -12.20
C LEU A 99 -5.38 -3.69 -13.73
N ASP A 100 -4.49 -2.95 -14.38
CA ASP A 100 -4.19 -3.07 -15.80
C ASP A 100 -2.72 -3.51 -15.98
N LEU A 101 -2.46 -4.38 -16.95
CA LEU A 101 -1.16 -4.95 -17.25
C LEU A 101 -0.92 -4.95 -18.76
N ASP A 102 0.18 -4.32 -19.19
CA ASP A 102 0.59 -4.30 -20.59
C ASP A 102 2.00 -4.89 -20.73
N GLY A 103 2.13 -5.90 -21.59
CA GLY A 103 3.42 -6.48 -21.97
C GLY A 103 4.15 -5.63 -23.03
N PRO A 104 5.34 -6.08 -23.46
CA PRO A 104 6.08 -5.46 -24.56
C PRO A 104 5.29 -5.45 -25.87
N ASP A 105 5.35 -4.36 -26.63
CA ASP A 105 4.68 -4.22 -27.94
C ASP A 105 3.19 -4.62 -27.91
N ASP A 106 2.49 -4.24 -26.84
CA ASP A 106 1.09 -4.55 -26.57
C ASP A 106 0.79 -6.07 -26.48
N ALA A 107 1.82 -6.88 -26.19
CA ALA A 107 1.64 -8.29 -25.88
C ALA A 107 0.80 -8.47 -24.61
N ALA A 108 -0.02 -9.51 -24.61
CA ALA A 108 -0.85 -9.84 -23.46
C ALA A 108 0.03 -10.23 -22.26
N ALA A 109 -0.27 -9.61 -21.11
CA ALA A 109 0.37 -9.86 -19.84
C ALA A 109 -0.67 -10.34 -18.82
N PHE A 110 -0.35 -11.41 -18.09
CA PHE A 110 -1.28 -12.05 -17.16
C PHE A 110 -0.67 -12.13 -15.77
N LEU A 111 -1.39 -11.64 -14.77
CA LEU A 111 -1.04 -11.86 -13.36
C LEU A 111 -1.17 -13.35 -13.03
N LEU A 112 -0.14 -13.92 -12.41
CA LEU A 112 -0.22 -15.31 -11.95
C LEU A 112 -1.18 -15.46 -10.75
N PRO A 113 -1.85 -16.62 -10.61
CA PRO A 113 -2.64 -16.91 -9.41
C PRO A 113 -1.80 -16.80 -8.13
N ARG A 114 -2.38 -16.31 -7.02
CA ARG A 114 -1.62 -16.08 -5.78
C ARG A 114 -0.87 -17.30 -5.26
N ALA A 115 -1.45 -18.50 -5.38
CA ALA A 115 -0.79 -19.75 -4.99
C ALA A 115 0.46 -20.04 -5.83
N GLU A 116 0.43 -19.72 -7.13
CA GLU A 116 1.58 -19.89 -8.02
C GLU A 116 2.68 -18.88 -7.70
N ILE A 117 2.31 -17.64 -7.38
CA ILE A 117 3.25 -16.62 -6.90
C ILE A 117 3.93 -17.10 -5.62
N ALA A 118 3.15 -17.52 -4.64
CA ALA A 118 3.64 -18.00 -3.35
C ALA A 118 4.61 -19.19 -3.50
N ARG A 119 4.32 -20.11 -4.43
CA ARG A 119 5.22 -21.23 -4.75
C ARG A 119 6.58 -20.72 -5.24
N ARG A 120 6.60 -19.77 -6.17
CA ARG A 120 7.85 -19.21 -6.73
C ARG A 120 8.63 -18.40 -5.70
N GLU A 121 7.94 -17.58 -4.91
CA GLU A 121 8.53 -16.84 -3.78
C GLU A 121 9.15 -17.79 -2.76
N ALA A 122 8.47 -18.90 -2.41
CA ALA A 122 9.00 -19.89 -1.48
C ALA A 122 10.24 -20.60 -2.03
N HIS A 123 10.25 -20.92 -3.33
CA HIS A 123 11.44 -21.46 -4.00
C HIS A 123 12.63 -20.48 -3.98
N TYR A 124 12.37 -19.18 -4.12
CA TYR A 124 13.40 -18.14 -3.95
C TYR A 124 13.93 -18.09 -2.52
N LEU A 125 13.05 -18.10 -1.50
CA LEU A 125 13.48 -18.17 -0.10
C LEU A 125 14.28 -19.44 0.21
N HIS A 126 13.91 -20.58 -0.37
CA HIS A 126 14.67 -21.81 -0.23
C HIS A 126 16.06 -21.70 -0.86
N ALA A 127 16.19 -21.08 -2.04
CA ALA A 127 17.49 -20.82 -2.64
C ALA A 127 18.38 -19.92 -1.76
N LEU A 128 17.82 -18.83 -1.21
CA LEU A 128 18.54 -17.97 -0.26
C LEU A 128 18.99 -18.73 1.00
N ALA A 129 18.12 -19.58 1.55
CA ALA A 129 18.45 -20.42 2.70
C ALA A 129 19.59 -21.40 2.37
N HIS A 130 19.52 -22.06 1.20
CA HIS A 130 20.56 -22.95 0.72
C HIS A 130 21.91 -22.23 0.57
N ASP A 131 21.92 -21.03 -0.01
CA ASP A 131 23.12 -20.22 -0.21
C ASP A 131 23.70 -19.72 1.12
N ALA A 132 22.84 -19.48 2.11
CA ALA A 132 23.24 -19.23 3.50
C ALA A 132 23.77 -20.50 4.22
N GLY A 133 23.67 -21.69 3.63
CA GLY A 133 24.02 -22.97 4.24
C GLY A 133 23.00 -23.50 5.24
N LEU A 134 21.75 -23.06 5.11
CA LEU A 134 20.61 -23.48 5.92
C LEU A 134 19.80 -24.52 5.16
N PHE A 135 19.17 -25.42 5.90
CA PHE A 135 18.36 -26.50 5.33
C PHE A 135 16.87 -26.19 5.49
N VAL A 136 16.13 -26.27 4.38
CA VAL A 136 14.67 -26.18 4.34
C VAL A 136 14.17 -27.51 3.78
N ASP A 137 13.44 -28.28 4.59
CA ASP A 137 12.82 -29.52 4.14
C ASP A 137 11.47 -29.26 3.43
N ASP A 138 10.92 -30.29 2.79
CA ASP A 138 9.66 -30.21 2.05
C ASP A 138 8.48 -29.73 2.93
N LYS A 139 8.46 -30.07 4.22
CA LYS A 139 7.38 -29.63 5.12
C LYS A 139 7.49 -28.14 5.41
N LEU A 140 8.70 -27.65 5.64
CA LEU A 140 8.97 -26.23 5.86
C LEU A 140 8.72 -25.42 4.58
N GLN A 141 9.07 -25.97 3.42
CA GLN A 141 8.72 -25.40 2.12
C GLN A 141 7.20 -25.21 1.98
N ILE A 142 6.40 -26.25 2.27
CA ILE A 142 4.94 -26.17 2.23
C ILE A 142 4.40 -25.11 3.21
N LEU A 143 5.00 -25.00 4.41
CA LEU A 143 4.64 -23.93 5.35
C LEU A 143 4.91 -22.55 4.78
N LEU A 144 6.10 -22.31 4.20
CA LEU A 144 6.45 -21.05 3.57
C LEU A 144 5.48 -20.71 2.43
N GLU A 145 5.17 -21.66 1.55
CA GLU A 145 4.19 -21.49 0.47
C GLU A 145 2.81 -21.11 1.02
N THR A 146 2.38 -21.75 2.11
CA THR A 146 1.08 -21.47 2.75
C THR A 146 1.06 -20.07 3.37
N MET A 147 2.12 -19.68 4.08
CA MET A 147 2.29 -18.34 4.66
C MET A 147 2.36 -17.26 3.57
N LEU A 148 3.02 -17.56 2.45
CA LEU A 148 3.09 -16.68 1.29
C LEU A 148 1.71 -16.51 0.66
N ALA A 149 1.01 -17.60 0.37
CA ALA A 149 -0.31 -17.57 -0.27
C ALA A 149 -1.39 -16.88 0.59
N TYR A 150 -1.23 -16.87 1.92
CA TYR A 150 -2.22 -16.31 2.84
C TYR A 150 -2.46 -14.80 2.63
N THR A 151 -3.63 -14.42 2.11
CA THR A 151 -4.03 -13.01 2.10
C THR A 151 -4.55 -12.62 3.47
N THR A 152 -3.94 -11.61 4.10
CA THR A 152 -4.36 -11.08 5.40
C THR A 152 -5.84 -10.71 5.36
N SER A 153 -6.67 -11.51 6.03
CA SER A 153 -8.09 -11.22 6.19
C SER A 153 -8.33 -10.26 7.35
N ALA A 154 -9.49 -9.61 7.36
CA ALA A 154 -9.94 -8.65 8.37
C ALA A 154 -9.92 -9.15 9.83
N TYR A 155 -9.61 -10.42 10.07
CA TYR A 155 -9.69 -11.10 11.37
C TYR A 155 -8.81 -10.50 12.47
N TRP A 156 -7.77 -9.73 12.14
CA TRP A 156 -6.78 -9.25 13.12
C TRP A 156 -6.66 -7.73 13.26
N ASN A 157 -7.63 -6.97 12.76
CA ASN A 157 -7.83 -5.57 13.17
C ASN A 157 -8.31 -5.43 14.64
N LEU A 158 -8.36 -6.53 15.40
CA LEU A 158 -8.81 -6.59 16.79
C LEU A 158 -7.63 -6.51 17.76
N SER A 159 -7.06 -5.31 17.87
CA SER A 159 -5.90 -4.98 18.72
C SER A 159 -6.26 -4.86 20.21
N SER A 160 -6.76 -5.92 20.85
CA SER A 160 -6.74 -5.99 22.32
C SER A 160 -6.12 -7.29 22.84
N ALA A 161 -4.99 -7.15 23.52
CA ALA A 161 -4.15 -8.26 24.00
C ALA A 161 -4.87 -9.22 24.97
N SER A 162 -5.91 -8.76 25.67
CA SER A 162 -6.70 -9.59 26.61
C SER A 162 -7.66 -10.56 25.92
N SER A 163 -7.91 -10.42 24.61
CA SER A 163 -8.75 -11.33 23.82
C SER A 163 -7.96 -12.20 22.84
N LEU A 164 -6.64 -12.03 22.74
CA LEU A 164 -5.85 -12.62 21.66
C LEU A 164 -5.78 -14.15 21.73
N SER A 165 -5.68 -14.73 22.92
CA SER A 165 -5.70 -16.20 23.10
C SER A 165 -7.06 -16.80 22.78
N LYS A 166 -8.15 -16.19 23.24
CA LYS A 166 -9.52 -16.63 22.93
C LYS A 166 -9.82 -16.51 21.44
N LEU A 167 -9.39 -15.42 20.81
CA LEU A 167 -9.61 -15.17 19.40
C LEU A 167 -8.74 -16.08 18.52
N ALA A 168 -7.47 -16.29 18.89
CA ALA A 168 -6.61 -17.28 18.26
C ALA A 168 -7.19 -18.68 18.40
N ARG A 169 -7.68 -19.06 19.58
CA ARG A 169 -8.33 -20.35 19.79
C ARG A 169 -9.59 -20.50 18.96
N ALA A 170 -10.46 -19.49 18.90
CA ALA A 170 -11.66 -19.53 18.07
C ALA A 170 -11.31 -19.67 16.59
N TYR A 171 -10.36 -18.87 16.11
CA TYR A 171 -9.87 -18.90 14.73
C TYR A 171 -9.25 -20.25 14.36
N LEU A 172 -8.34 -20.76 15.18
CA LEU A 172 -7.69 -22.05 14.94
C LEU A 172 -8.71 -23.19 15.11
N SER A 173 -9.61 -23.15 16.08
CA SER A 173 -10.60 -24.22 16.25
C SER A 173 -11.58 -24.27 15.07
N ASP A 174 -11.98 -23.11 14.54
CA ASP A 174 -12.80 -23.02 13.32
C ASP A 174 -12.03 -23.56 12.11
N GLY A 175 -10.78 -23.13 11.93
CA GLY A 175 -9.91 -23.57 10.84
C GLY A 175 -9.59 -25.07 10.84
N PHE A 176 -9.47 -25.68 12.01
CA PHE A 176 -9.22 -27.12 12.19
C PHE A 176 -10.53 -27.93 12.32
N ALA A 177 -11.70 -27.28 12.24
CA ALA A 177 -13.03 -27.87 12.44
C ALA A 177 -13.22 -28.62 13.78
N GLU A 178 -12.38 -28.34 14.79
CA GLU A 178 -12.41 -29.00 16.10
C GLU A 178 -11.93 -28.07 17.22
N THR A 179 -12.35 -28.34 18.45
CA THR A 179 -11.89 -27.56 19.61
C THR A 179 -10.46 -27.96 20.00
N LEU A 180 -9.50 -27.07 19.78
CA LEU A 180 -8.12 -27.30 20.20
C LEU A 180 -7.97 -27.22 21.74
N PRO A 181 -7.13 -28.07 22.35
CA PRO A 181 -6.76 -27.96 23.76
C PRO A 181 -6.09 -26.61 24.04
N GLU A 182 -6.49 -25.95 25.13
CA GLU A 182 -5.95 -24.63 25.52
C GLU A 182 -4.42 -24.66 25.65
N GLU A 183 -3.87 -25.72 26.23
CA GLU A 183 -2.43 -25.86 26.44
C GLU A 183 -1.65 -25.91 25.11
N THR A 184 -2.21 -26.53 24.07
CA THR A 184 -1.62 -26.54 22.72
C THR A 184 -1.61 -25.15 22.11
N VAL A 185 -2.75 -24.44 22.18
CA VAL A 185 -2.84 -23.06 21.67
C VAL A 185 -1.86 -22.14 22.42
N GLN A 186 -1.72 -22.27 23.73
CA GLN A 186 -0.77 -21.47 24.52
C GLN A 186 0.70 -21.80 24.20
N ARG A 187 1.04 -23.05 23.88
CA ARG A 187 2.38 -23.40 23.38
C ARG A 187 2.65 -22.76 22.03
N TRP A 188 1.71 -22.86 21.10
CA TRP A 188 1.82 -22.27 19.77
C TRP A 188 1.94 -20.74 19.82
N LEU A 189 1.13 -20.06 20.63
CA LEU A 189 1.23 -18.61 20.83
C LEU A 189 2.58 -18.17 21.41
N ARG A 190 3.22 -19.00 22.25
CA ARG A 190 4.57 -18.74 22.75
C ARG A 190 5.64 -18.87 21.67
N LEU A 191 5.49 -19.83 20.76
CA LEU A 191 6.39 -19.98 19.60
C LEU A 191 6.19 -18.82 18.61
N ASP A 192 4.94 -18.49 18.30
CA ASP A 192 4.56 -17.37 17.44
C ASP A 192 5.14 -16.04 17.92
N LYS A 193 5.07 -15.76 19.24
CA LYS A 193 5.72 -14.58 19.83
C LYS A 193 7.24 -14.57 19.67
N GLN A 194 7.89 -15.74 19.77
CA GLN A 194 9.34 -15.84 19.57
C GLN A 194 9.71 -15.61 18.10
N ILE A 195 8.96 -16.19 17.17
CA ILE A 195 9.11 -16.01 15.72
C ILE A 195 8.96 -14.52 15.36
N ALA A 196 7.90 -13.88 15.83
CA ALA A 196 7.68 -12.44 15.63
C ALA A 196 8.84 -11.61 16.18
N ALA A 197 9.44 -11.98 17.32
CA ALA A 197 10.57 -11.25 17.89
C ALA A 197 11.85 -11.30 17.03
N GLU A 198 12.05 -12.37 16.25
CA GLU A 198 13.21 -12.49 15.34
C GLU A 198 13.06 -11.58 14.11
N LEU A 199 11.84 -11.42 13.59
CA LEU A 199 11.57 -10.63 12.37
C LEU A 199 11.19 -9.17 12.65
N ALA A 200 10.61 -8.85 13.82
CA ALA A 200 10.16 -7.50 14.17
C ALA A 200 11.21 -6.38 13.98
N PRO A 201 12.53 -6.59 14.19
CA PRO A 201 13.53 -5.56 13.91
C PRO A 201 13.68 -5.20 12.42
N LEU A 202 13.21 -6.07 11.52
CA LEU A 202 13.31 -5.94 10.07
C LEU A 202 11.96 -5.59 9.43
N THR A 203 10.85 -5.91 10.10
CA THR A 203 9.52 -5.62 9.58
C THR A 203 9.17 -4.14 9.71
N GLU A 204 8.65 -3.56 8.62
CA GLU A 204 8.11 -2.21 8.60
C GLU A 204 6.84 -2.11 9.46
N PRO A 205 6.65 -1.03 10.25
CA PRO A 205 5.41 -0.79 10.97
C PRO A 205 4.25 -0.70 9.98
N GLY A 206 3.21 -1.51 10.16
CA GLY A 206 2.07 -1.52 9.25
C GLY A 206 0.78 -2.00 9.90
N PRO A 207 -0.37 -1.74 9.25
CA PRO A 207 -1.65 -2.23 9.74
C PRO A 207 -1.69 -3.77 9.66
N GLY A 208 -2.12 -4.41 10.75
CA GLY A 208 -2.36 -5.86 10.81
C GLY A 208 -1.14 -6.70 11.23
N LEU A 209 -1.35 -8.01 11.31
CA LEU A 209 -0.33 -9.01 11.61
C LEU A 209 0.21 -9.61 10.31
N SER A 210 1.51 -9.86 10.24
CA SER A 210 2.17 -10.56 9.13
C SER A 210 2.11 -12.07 9.35
N PRO A 211 1.78 -12.90 8.35
CA PRO A 211 1.90 -14.35 8.45
C PRO A 211 3.35 -14.83 8.54
N MET A 212 4.34 -14.00 8.17
CA MET A 212 5.76 -14.31 8.33
C MET A 212 6.23 -14.18 9.78
N GLU A 213 5.68 -13.20 10.50
CA GLU A 213 5.90 -12.99 11.93
C GLU A 213 4.99 -13.89 12.76
N HIS A 214 3.79 -14.17 12.25
CA HIS A 214 2.73 -14.89 12.94
C HIS A 214 2.21 -16.07 12.09
N PRO A 215 2.98 -17.17 11.94
CA PRO A 215 2.58 -18.31 11.11
C PRO A 215 1.27 -18.98 11.54
N LEU A 216 0.81 -18.76 12.78
CA LEU A 216 -0.51 -19.24 13.22
C LEU A 216 -1.66 -18.74 12.34
N LEU A 217 -1.48 -17.60 11.65
CA LEU A 217 -2.46 -17.05 10.72
C LEU A 217 -2.71 -17.99 9.54
N SER A 218 -1.67 -18.64 9.02
CA SER A 218 -1.77 -19.47 7.81
C SER A 218 -1.98 -20.95 8.10
N LEU A 219 -1.79 -21.40 9.35
CA LEU A 219 -1.90 -22.82 9.71
C LEU A 219 -3.20 -23.50 9.27
N PRO A 220 -4.40 -22.91 9.41
CA PRO A 220 -5.63 -23.52 8.92
C PRO A 220 -5.64 -23.86 7.43
N PHE A 221 -4.80 -23.19 6.64
CA PHE A 221 -4.70 -23.37 5.20
C PHE A 221 -3.60 -24.36 4.80
N LEU A 222 -2.88 -24.94 5.78
CA LEU A 222 -1.82 -25.89 5.50
C LEU A 222 -2.42 -27.16 4.85
N PRO A 223 -1.92 -27.59 3.67
CA PRO A 223 -2.45 -28.76 2.99
C PRO A 223 -2.44 -30.00 3.89
N GLY A 224 -3.60 -30.68 3.95
CA GLY A 224 -3.73 -31.94 4.69
C GLY A 224 -3.95 -31.79 6.20
N ILE A 225 -4.13 -30.57 6.75
CA ILE A 225 -4.27 -30.33 8.20
C ILE A 225 -5.68 -30.54 8.77
N ALA A 226 -6.69 -30.78 7.92
CA ALA A 226 -8.11 -30.84 8.30
C ALA A 226 -8.52 -31.97 9.26
N ASP A 227 -7.62 -32.92 9.56
CA ASP A 227 -7.80 -33.89 10.63
C ASP A 227 -6.84 -33.53 11.77
N PRO A 228 -7.33 -33.19 12.97
CA PRO A 228 -6.52 -32.73 14.11
C PRO A 228 -6.15 -33.85 15.08
N SER A 229 -5.80 -35.04 14.57
CA SER A 229 -5.24 -36.08 15.43
C SER A 229 -4.03 -35.60 16.26
N PRO A 230 -3.80 -36.11 17.48
CA PRO A 230 -2.72 -35.65 18.37
C PRO A 230 -1.32 -35.67 17.73
N HIS A 231 -1.06 -36.65 16.85
CA HIS A 231 0.18 -36.74 16.09
C HIS A 231 0.37 -35.51 15.18
N ARG A 232 -0.70 -35.04 14.53
CA ARG A 232 -0.64 -33.88 13.64
C ARG A 232 -0.49 -32.56 14.38
N LEU A 233 -1.10 -32.42 15.57
CA LEU A 233 -0.85 -31.25 16.43
C LEU A 233 0.62 -31.16 16.84
N THR A 234 1.26 -32.31 17.06
CA THR A 234 2.69 -32.40 17.37
C THR A 234 3.53 -32.07 16.13
N ASP A 235 3.13 -32.52 14.94
CA ASP A 235 3.79 -32.17 13.67
C ASP A 235 3.77 -30.66 13.39
N VAL A 236 2.64 -29.99 13.67
CA VAL A 236 2.53 -28.52 13.54
C VAL A 236 3.46 -27.81 14.52
N GLU A 237 3.51 -28.26 15.78
CA GLU A 237 4.43 -27.71 16.77
C GLU A 237 5.90 -27.86 16.33
N ASP A 238 6.28 -29.05 15.84
CA ASP A 238 7.63 -29.30 15.31
C ASP A 238 7.94 -28.40 14.09
N LEU A 239 6.95 -28.16 13.22
CA LEU A 239 7.10 -27.30 12.05
C LEU A 239 7.33 -25.83 12.44
N LEU A 240 6.59 -25.32 13.43
CA LEU A 240 6.82 -23.98 13.99
C LEU A 240 8.20 -23.86 14.65
N VAL A 241 8.64 -24.91 15.37
CA VAL A 241 9.98 -24.96 15.96
C VAL A 241 11.07 -24.96 14.88
N ARG A 242 10.88 -25.69 13.77
CA ARG A 242 11.81 -25.68 12.63
C ARG A 242 11.90 -24.30 11.99
N TYR A 243 10.77 -23.64 11.77
CA TYR A 243 10.76 -22.28 11.23
C TYR A 243 11.48 -21.28 12.15
N LEU A 244 11.21 -21.32 13.47
CA LEU A 244 11.94 -20.50 14.44
C LEU A 244 13.46 -20.77 14.40
N ARG A 245 13.86 -22.04 14.31
CA ARG A 245 15.29 -22.41 14.20
C ARG A 245 15.93 -21.90 12.92
N LEU A 246 15.20 -21.89 11.79
CA LEU A 246 15.66 -21.30 10.53
C LEU A 246 15.96 -19.81 10.73
N LEU A 247 15.02 -19.05 11.30
CA LEU A 247 15.19 -17.62 11.58
C LEU A 247 16.39 -17.35 12.49
N GLN A 248 16.51 -18.09 13.59
CA GLN A 248 17.62 -17.95 14.54
C GLN A 248 18.97 -18.35 13.93
N ALA A 249 18.99 -19.32 13.01
CA ALA A 249 20.20 -19.70 12.30
C ALA A 249 20.60 -18.62 11.29
N ALA A 250 19.65 -18.08 10.53
CA ALA A 250 19.88 -16.96 9.61
C ALA A 250 20.37 -15.71 10.36
N ALA A 251 19.75 -15.36 11.48
CA ALA A 251 20.13 -14.21 12.31
C ALA A 251 21.58 -14.31 12.81
N ARG A 252 22.01 -15.52 13.22
CA ARG A 252 23.41 -15.79 13.61
C ARG A 252 24.37 -15.78 12.42
N GLY A 253 23.91 -16.16 11.23
CA GLY A 253 24.70 -16.22 10.00
C GLY A 253 25.08 -14.86 9.40
N ARG A 254 24.44 -13.76 9.83
CA ARG A 254 24.63 -12.39 9.29
C ARG A 254 26.08 -11.89 9.32
N GLN A 255 26.90 -12.36 10.25
CA GLN A 255 28.28 -11.88 10.45
C GLN A 255 29.36 -12.69 9.71
N GLY A 256 28.97 -13.72 8.94
CA GLY A 256 29.90 -14.61 8.21
C GLY A 256 30.18 -14.21 6.76
N SER A 257 31.03 -14.96 6.07
CA SER A 257 31.28 -14.82 4.61
C SER A 257 30.03 -15.06 3.75
N ARG A 258 29.03 -15.75 4.30
CA ARG A 258 27.68 -15.95 3.71
C ARG A 258 26.64 -14.98 4.27
N GLY A 259 27.08 -13.93 4.97
CA GLY A 259 26.20 -12.98 5.65
C GLY A 259 25.19 -12.29 4.72
N GLY A 260 25.55 -12.08 3.45
CA GLY A 260 24.65 -11.51 2.44
C GLY A 260 23.38 -12.33 2.22
N ALA A 261 23.50 -13.63 1.91
CA ALA A 261 22.33 -14.49 1.65
C ALA A 261 21.45 -14.68 2.89
N ALA A 262 22.06 -14.81 4.08
CA ALA A 262 21.31 -14.91 5.34
C ALA A 262 20.56 -13.61 5.67
N GLN A 263 21.17 -12.45 5.38
CA GLN A 263 20.52 -11.14 5.50
C GLN A 263 19.35 -11.01 4.53
N GLU A 264 19.59 -11.31 3.25
CA GLU A 264 18.59 -11.22 2.19
C GLU A 264 17.40 -12.17 2.44
N LEU A 265 17.64 -13.35 3.00
CA LEU A 265 16.57 -14.27 3.43
C LEU A 265 15.67 -13.62 4.48
N LEU A 266 16.25 -13.02 5.52
CA LEU A 266 15.48 -12.38 6.59
C LEU A 266 14.75 -11.13 6.11
N ASP A 267 15.40 -10.32 5.29
CA ASP A 267 14.79 -9.12 4.70
C ASP A 267 13.65 -9.48 3.76
N SER A 268 13.81 -10.54 2.95
CA SER A 268 12.75 -11.04 2.07
C SER A 268 11.58 -11.64 2.85
N LEU A 269 11.84 -12.39 3.94
CA LEU A 269 10.79 -12.88 4.83
C LEU A 269 10.02 -11.73 5.49
N ALA A 270 10.73 -10.69 5.95
CA ALA A 270 10.09 -9.51 6.53
C ALA A 270 9.25 -8.76 5.48
N ASP A 271 9.78 -8.55 4.27
CA ASP A 271 9.07 -7.88 3.18
C ASP A 271 7.83 -8.66 2.73
N TYR A 272 7.98 -9.96 2.46
CA TYR A 272 6.88 -10.83 2.07
C TYR A 272 5.81 -10.99 3.14
N GLY A 273 6.09 -10.62 4.39
CA GLY A 273 5.09 -10.49 5.43
C GLY A 273 4.02 -9.44 5.15
N ARG A 274 4.39 -8.38 4.44
CA ARG A 274 3.55 -7.20 4.17
C ARG A 274 3.23 -7.02 2.70
N ASN A 275 4.15 -7.42 1.83
CA ASN A 275 4.04 -7.33 0.39
C ASN A 275 4.12 -8.71 -0.24
N TYR A 276 3.96 -8.75 -1.55
CA TYR A 276 4.31 -9.88 -2.39
C TYR A 276 4.80 -9.35 -3.74
N ASP A 277 5.53 -10.19 -4.46
CA ASP A 277 5.99 -9.90 -5.80
C ASP A 277 4.88 -10.12 -6.82
N MET A 278 4.51 -9.08 -7.53
CA MET A 278 3.56 -9.15 -8.63
C MET A 278 4.23 -9.85 -9.82
N LEU A 279 4.09 -11.18 -9.87
CA LEU A 279 4.61 -12.01 -10.95
C LEU A 279 3.66 -12.05 -12.14
N VAL A 280 4.16 -11.67 -13.30
CA VAL A 280 3.41 -11.55 -14.54
C VAL A 280 3.99 -12.48 -15.59
N ALA A 281 3.12 -13.27 -16.22
CA ALA A 281 3.46 -14.06 -17.40
C ALA A 281 3.25 -13.20 -18.66
N THR A 282 4.28 -12.98 -19.45
CA THR A 282 4.21 -12.23 -20.71
C THR A 282 5.26 -12.71 -21.70
N THR A 283 4.99 -12.52 -22.99
CA THR A 283 5.99 -12.75 -24.04
C THR A 283 6.96 -11.57 -24.08
N VAL A 284 8.26 -11.83 -24.06
CA VAL A 284 9.31 -10.80 -24.13
C VAL A 284 10.33 -11.13 -25.21
N PRO A 285 10.95 -10.12 -25.84
CA PRO A 285 12.13 -10.35 -26.66
C PRO A 285 13.32 -10.76 -25.79
N LEU A 286 14.12 -11.71 -26.28
CA LEU A 286 15.28 -12.22 -25.55
C LEU A 286 16.55 -11.39 -25.77
N ASP A 287 16.67 -10.74 -26.93
CA ASP A 287 17.88 -10.04 -27.41
C ASP A 287 17.74 -8.51 -27.43
N GLU A 288 16.54 -8.01 -27.18
CA GLU A 288 16.23 -6.58 -27.27
C GLU A 288 15.68 -6.07 -25.94
N PRO A 289 15.94 -4.80 -25.57
CA PRO A 289 15.33 -4.20 -24.40
C PRO A 289 13.82 -4.11 -24.59
N PHE A 290 13.07 -4.24 -23.49
CA PHE A 290 11.61 -4.21 -23.52
C PHE A 290 11.05 -3.46 -22.33
N MET A 291 9.74 -3.24 -22.35
CA MET A 291 9.04 -2.51 -21.31
C MET A 291 7.75 -3.23 -20.92
N ILE A 292 7.50 -3.31 -19.62
CA ILE A 292 6.26 -3.81 -19.05
C ILE A 292 5.62 -2.67 -18.26
N LYS A 293 4.33 -2.45 -18.46
CA LYS A 293 3.58 -1.43 -17.73
C LYS A 293 2.54 -2.10 -16.87
N TYR A 294 2.26 -1.48 -15.72
CA TYR A 294 1.05 -1.79 -15.00
C TYR A 294 0.47 -0.53 -14.37
N SER A 295 -0.83 -0.57 -14.11
CA SER A 295 -1.48 0.38 -13.21
C SER A 295 -2.38 -0.32 -12.23
N GLU A 296 -2.46 0.23 -11.03
CA GLU A 296 -3.36 -0.22 -9.98
C GLU A 296 -3.92 0.99 -9.23
N ARG A 297 -5.04 0.80 -8.54
CA ARG A 297 -5.58 1.76 -7.59
C ARG A 297 -5.21 1.35 -6.17
N ARG A 298 -4.62 2.29 -5.42
CA ARG A 298 -4.26 2.10 -4.02
C ARG A 298 -5.07 2.99 -3.13
N ASP A 299 -5.33 2.50 -1.92
CA ASP A 299 -5.93 3.29 -0.87
C ASP A 299 -4.98 4.42 -0.45
N LEU A 300 -5.58 5.56 -0.16
CA LEU A 300 -4.90 6.75 0.31
C LEU A 300 -5.66 7.29 1.52
N GLN A 301 -5.00 7.32 2.67
CA GLN A 301 -5.58 7.85 3.90
C GLN A 301 -4.98 9.22 4.19
N PHE A 302 -5.86 10.22 4.28
CA PHE A 302 -5.48 11.54 4.76
C PHE A 302 -5.71 11.66 6.26
N SER A 303 -4.73 12.24 6.96
CA SER A 303 -4.93 12.69 8.33
C SER A 303 -6.08 13.69 8.36
N TRP A 304 -7.04 13.49 9.27
CA TRP A 304 -8.23 14.35 9.36
C TRP A 304 -7.88 15.84 9.62
N TRP A 305 -6.77 16.09 10.31
CA TRP A 305 -6.34 17.44 10.63
C TRP A 305 -5.40 18.02 9.57
N ASP A 306 -4.31 17.35 9.22
CA ASP A 306 -3.27 18.01 8.45
C ASP A 306 -3.34 17.75 6.94
N ASN A 307 -4.33 16.99 6.46
CA ASN A 307 -4.39 16.54 5.06
C ASN A 307 -3.05 15.93 4.59
N ARG A 308 -2.32 15.30 5.51
CA ARG A 308 -1.12 14.53 5.23
C ARG A 308 -1.53 13.14 4.80
N ALA A 309 -0.89 12.63 3.77
CA ALA A 309 -0.98 11.25 3.37
C ALA A 309 0.41 10.72 3.05
N GLN A 310 0.48 9.40 2.89
CA GLN A 310 1.73 8.70 2.60
C GLN A 310 1.49 7.60 1.59
N GLN A 311 2.53 7.28 0.83
CA GLN A 311 2.58 6.14 -0.08
C GLN A 311 3.94 5.49 0.00
N ASP A 312 3.97 4.18 0.20
CA ASP A 312 5.19 3.40 0.25
C ASP A 312 5.60 2.93 -1.14
N LEU A 313 6.89 3.10 -1.45
CA LEU A 313 7.45 2.86 -2.78
C LEU A 313 8.76 2.10 -2.64
N VAL A 314 8.97 1.12 -3.53
CA VAL A 314 10.26 0.44 -3.66
C VAL A 314 11.12 1.19 -4.66
N VAL A 315 12.33 1.59 -4.23
CA VAL A 315 13.25 2.41 -5.02
C VAL A 315 14.61 1.78 -5.23
N SER A 316 14.84 0.56 -4.74
CA SER A 316 16.07 -0.21 -5.02
C SER A 316 15.89 -1.44 -5.91
N ASP A 317 14.78 -1.55 -6.63
CA ASP A 317 14.45 -2.72 -7.44
C ASP A 317 14.78 -2.58 -8.93
N ALA A 318 15.50 -1.52 -9.34
CA ALA A 318 16.12 -1.34 -10.65
C ALA A 318 17.41 -0.53 -10.53
N LEU A 319 18.25 -0.48 -11.58
CA LEU A 319 19.46 0.35 -11.56
C LEU A 319 19.16 1.84 -11.35
N SER A 320 17.98 2.29 -11.78
CA SER A 320 17.49 3.65 -11.55
C SER A 320 15.97 3.68 -11.36
N ASN A 321 15.50 4.49 -10.42
CA ASN A 321 14.07 4.66 -10.12
C ASN A 321 13.68 6.13 -10.22
N HIS A 322 12.65 6.42 -11.00
CA HIS A 322 12.03 7.74 -11.10
C HIS A 322 10.64 7.69 -10.50
N VAL A 323 10.39 8.51 -9.49
CA VAL A 323 9.08 8.61 -8.87
C VAL A 323 8.50 9.98 -9.20
N VAL A 324 7.27 10.01 -9.69
CA VAL A 324 6.53 11.22 -9.98
C VAL A 324 5.23 11.17 -9.19
N LEU A 325 5.01 12.14 -8.32
CA LEU A 325 3.75 12.39 -7.64
C LEU A 325 3.01 13.53 -8.33
N THR A 326 1.77 13.31 -8.76
CA THR A 326 0.90 14.36 -9.30
C THR A 326 -0.45 14.41 -8.61
N VAL A 327 -1.10 15.57 -8.69
CA VAL A 327 -2.50 15.74 -8.33
C VAL A 327 -3.27 16.14 -9.58
N ASP A 328 -4.33 15.41 -9.92
CA ASP A 328 -5.13 15.66 -11.12
C ASP A 328 -6.05 16.88 -10.95
N ASP A 329 -6.50 17.15 -9.71
CA ASP A 329 -7.37 18.29 -9.44
C ASP A 329 -6.62 19.65 -9.62
N PRO A 330 -7.08 20.52 -10.55
CA PRO A 330 -6.48 21.83 -10.80
C PRO A 330 -6.57 22.80 -9.62
N ASN A 331 -7.45 22.53 -8.65
CA ASN A 331 -7.70 23.36 -7.49
C ASN A 331 -6.89 22.95 -6.26
N VAL A 332 -6.08 21.90 -6.36
CA VAL A 332 -5.29 21.33 -5.27
C VAL A 332 -3.81 21.50 -5.55
N ARG A 333 -3.03 21.65 -4.48
CA ARG A 333 -1.57 21.73 -4.50
C ARG A 333 -0.91 20.83 -3.47
N ILE A 334 0.28 20.36 -3.80
CA ILE A 334 1.16 19.56 -2.95
C ILE A 334 2.01 20.50 -2.07
N THR A 335 1.98 20.30 -0.75
CA THR A 335 2.66 21.15 0.25
C THR A 335 3.07 20.32 1.46
N PRO A 336 4.32 20.42 1.96
CA PRO A 336 5.53 19.80 1.39
C PRO A 336 5.35 18.30 1.05
N ALA A 337 6.25 17.77 0.21
CA ALA A 337 6.44 16.34 -0.03
C ALA A 337 7.88 15.98 0.30
N THR A 338 8.07 14.87 1.01
CA THR A 338 9.36 14.38 1.53
C THR A 338 9.41 12.86 1.39
N ALA A 339 10.56 12.33 0.95
CA ALA A 339 10.84 10.91 1.00
C ALA A 339 11.53 10.58 2.32
N ALA A 340 10.87 9.81 3.17
CA ALA A 340 11.45 9.31 4.42
C ALA A 340 11.84 7.84 4.26
N THR A 341 12.77 7.36 5.07
CA THR A 341 13.05 5.92 5.18
C THR A 341 11.80 5.18 5.66
N ALA A 342 11.54 3.99 5.11
CA ALA A 342 10.36 3.20 5.49
C ALA A 342 10.50 2.59 6.91
N VAL A 343 11.73 2.40 7.38
CA VAL A 343 12.03 1.76 8.67
C VAL A 343 12.07 2.79 9.80
N GLY A 344 10.90 3.21 10.28
CA GLY A 344 10.65 3.76 11.64
C GLY A 344 11.46 5.00 12.08
N GLN A 345 12.34 5.55 11.26
CA GLN A 345 13.16 6.71 11.55
C GLN A 345 12.69 7.85 10.65
N ASP A 346 12.43 9.02 11.23
CA ASP A 346 12.13 10.25 10.48
C ASP A 346 13.41 10.83 9.86
N THR A 347 14.17 9.99 9.16
CA THR A 347 15.38 10.34 8.43
C THR A 347 15.08 10.48 6.95
N ASP A 348 15.76 11.41 6.31
CA ASP A 348 15.69 11.59 4.86
C ASP A 348 16.19 10.32 4.16
N ALA A 349 15.48 9.90 3.11
CA ALA A 349 15.85 8.72 2.34
C ALA A 349 17.23 8.89 1.67
N LEU A 350 18.10 7.88 1.83
CA LEU A 350 19.42 7.83 1.24
C LEU A 350 19.32 7.52 -0.26
N GLY A 351 20.03 8.30 -1.08
CA GLY A 351 20.11 8.09 -2.54
C GLY A 351 18.89 8.59 -3.33
N ALA A 352 17.91 9.22 -2.66
CA ALA A 352 16.72 9.80 -3.26
C ALA A 352 16.85 11.33 -3.42
N PHE A 353 16.80 11.83 -4.65
CA PHE A 353 17.00 13.25 -4.96
C PHE A 353 15.76 13.87 -5.59
N THR A 354 15.28 15.00 -5.06
CA THR A 354 14.20 15.76 -5.69
C THR A 354 14.72 16.45 -6.95
N THR A 355 14.14 16.12 -8.11
CA THR A 355 14.56 16.69 -9.41
C THR A 355 13.67 17.84 -9.85
N ARG A 356 12.36 17.76 -9.57
CA ARG A 356 11.39 18.79 -9.97
C ARG A 356 10.33 18.97 -8.90
N ARG A 357 9.98 20.23 -8.64
CA ARG A 357 8.89 20.60 -7.74
C ARG A 357 8.03 21.68 -8.40
N SER A 358 6.73 21.44 -8.46
CA SER A 358 5.71 22.41 -8.83
C SER A 358 4.60 22.40 -7.77
N ALA A 359 3.57 23.24 -7.95
CA ALA A 359 2.41 23.21 -7.07
C ALA A 359 1.64 21.88 -7.15
N GLN A 360 1.73 21.12 -8.25
CA GLN A 360 0.92 19.92 -8.49
C GLN A 360 1.77 18.69 -8.84
N THR A 361 3.09 18.83 -8.87
CA THR A 361 4.01 17.77 -9.25
C THR A 361 5.21 17.76 -8.33
N HIS A 362 5.58 16.58 -7.86
CA HIS A 362 6.82 16.35 -7.16
C HIS A 362 7.52 15.15 -7.80
N ALA A 363 8.73 15.35 -8.32
CA ALA A 363 9.49 14.30 -8.98
C ALA A 363 10.79 14.05 -8.23
N MET A 364 11.10 12.77 -8.07
CA MET A 364 12.25 12.26 -7.37
C MET A 364 12.98 11.25 -8.26
N TYR A 365 14.30 11.21 -8.11
CA TYR A 365 15.16 10.27 -8.79
C TYR A 365 16.04 9.57 -7.76
N ALA A 366 15.97 8.24 -7.73
CA ALA A 366 16.83 7.41 -6.91
C ALA A 366 17.83 6.67 -7.81
N HIS A 367 19.10 6.84 -7.51
CA HIS A 367 20.24 6.22 -8.18
C HIS A 367 21.34 5.99 -7.14
N ASN A 368 22.31 5.12 -7.45
CA ASN A 368 23.39 4.60 -6.57
C ASN A 368 23.02 3.31 -5.84
N LEU A 369 23.99 2.40 -5.70
CA LEU A 369 23.80 1.07 -5.12
C LEU A 369 23.46 1.11 -3.63
N ASP A 370 23.96 2.11 -2.89
CA ASP A 370 23.77 2.24 -1.44
C ASP A 370 22.46 2.95 -1.05
N ARG A 371 21.50 3.06 -1.96
CA ARG A 371 20.20 3.71 -1.70
C ARG A 371 19.29 2.81 -0.86
N ASP A 372 18.33 3.42 -0.17
CA ASP A 372 17.35 2.66 0.60
C ASP A 372 16.53 1.74 -0.31
N TYR A 373 16.20 0.55 0.17
CA TYR A 373 15.33 -0.39 -0.56
C TYR A 373 13.95 0.20 -0.82
N LYS A 374 13.37 0.81 0.22
CA LYS A 374 12.04 1.41 0.23
C LYS A 374 12.04 2.78 0.86
N ILE A 375 11.10 3.58 0.40
CA ILE A 375 10.82 4.91 0.95
C ILE A 375 9.33 5.07 1.19
N THR A 376 9.01 5.89 2.18
CA THR A 376 7.65 6.40 2.39
C THR A 376 7.60 7.82 1.86
N LEU A 377 6.87 8.02 0.75
CA LEU A 377 6.60 9.34 0.21
C LEU A 377 5.49 9.99 1.03
N ARG A 378 5.87 10.90 1.92
CA ARG A 378 4.93 11.67 2.74
C ARG A 378 4.64 13.00 2.06
N PHE A 379 3.38 13.34 1.91
CA PHE A 379 2.96 14.58 1.29
C PHE A 379 1.73 15.14 1.97
N GLN A 380 1.55 16.44 1.89
CA GLN A 380 0.30 17.07 2.30
C GLN A 380 -0.34 17.78 1.12
N LEU A 381 -1.67 17.78 1.12
CA LEU A 381 -2.46 18.47 0.13
C LEU A 381 -3.15 19.68 0.74
N ALA A 382 -3.22 20.74 -0.05
CA ALA A 382 -3.94 21.95 0.31
C ALA A 382 -4.71 22.47 -0.90
N PRO A 383 -5.82 23.20 -0.70
CA PRO A 383 -6.39 23.99 -1.78
C PRO A 383 -5.38 25.00 -2.32
N LEU A 384 -5.57 25.44 -3.57
CA LEU A 384 -4.87 26.59 -4.10
C LEU A 384 -5.10 27.80 -3.17
N ARG A 385 -4.02 28.55 -2.90
CA ARG A 385 -4.04 29.70 -1.99
C ARG A 385 -5.19 30.67 -2.29
N ARG A 386 -5.43 30.96 -3.58
CA ARG A 386 -6.51 31.84 -4.02
C ARG A 386 -7.90 31.38 -3.57
N LEU A 387 -8.19 30.08 -3.63
CA LEU A 387 -9.48 29.51 -3.25
C LEU A 387 -9.64 29.50 -1.73
N GLN A 388 -8.54 29.22 -1.02
CA GLN A 388 -8.51 29.21 0.42
C GLN A 388 -8.79 30.62 1.00
N TYR A 389 -8.12 31.66 0.48
CA TYR A 389 -8.25 33.02 1.01
C TYR A 389 -9.65 33.61 0.84
N VAL A 390 -10.32 33.37 -0.29
CA VAL A 390 -11.65 33.93 -0.55
C VAL A 390 -12.66 33.45 0.50
N ILE A 391 -12.67 32.16 0.84
CA ILE A 391 -13.61 31.60 1.82
C ILE A 391 -13.37 32.19 3.21
N TYR A 392 -12.11 32.29 3.64
CA TYR A 392 -11.78 32.90 4.93
C TYR A 392 -12.10 34.39 4.96
N LEU A 393 -11.83 35.12 3.88
CA LEU A 393 -12.18 36.54 3.76
C LEU A 393 -13.69 36.75 3.87
N VAL A 394 -14.49 35.98 3.12
CA VAL A 394 -15.95 36.03 3.22
C VAL A 394 -16.41 35.71 4.64
N SER A 395 -15.83 34.69 5.28
CA SER A 395 -16.16 34.33 6.67
C SER A 395 -15.88 35.48 7.65
N VAL A 396 -14.73 36.16 7.51
CA VAL A 396 -14.39 37.35 8.32
C VAL A 396 -15.36 38.50 8.07
N LEU A 397 -15.71 38.77 6.81
CA LEU A 397 -16.68 39.82 6.47
C LEU A 397 -18.07 39.54 7.05
N LEU A 398 -18.53 38.27 7.03
CA LEU A 398 -19.81 37.88 7.67
C LEU A 398 -19.76 38.07 9.19
N LEU A 399 -18.64 37.73 9.84
CA LEU A 399 -18.47 37.93 11.28
C LEU A 399 -18.45 39.43 11.64
N LEU A 400 -17.76 40.25 10.85
CA LEU A 400 -17.75 41.71 11.04
C LEU A 400 -19.15 42.29 10.84
N LEU A 401 -19.91 41.82 9.85
CA LEU A 401 -21.29 42.21 9.64
C LEU A 401 -22.18 41.80 10.82
N ALA A 402 -22.00 40.59 11.36
CA ALA A 402 -22.73 40.13 12.54
C ALA A 402 -22.44 41.02 13.76
N ILE A 403 -21.18 41.41 13.97
CA ILE A 403 -20.79 42.34 15.05
C ILE A 403 -21.43 43.71 14.84
N ALA A 404 -21.43 44.24 13.61
CA ALA A 404 -22.06 45.51 13.29
C ALA A 404 -23.56 45.49 13.61
N ILE A 405 -24.28 44.44 13.20
CA ILE A 405 -25.71 44.27 13.50
C ILE A 405 -25.96 44.17 15.01
N ALA A 406 -25.11 43.43 15.74
CA ALA A 406 -25.22 43.34 17.19
C ALA A 406 -25.03 44.71 17.89
N TYR A 407 -24.20 45.58 17.32
CA TYR A 407 -23.93 46.91 17.86
C TYR A 407 -25.01 47.94 17.50
N GLU A 408 -25.45 47.94 16.24
CA GLU A 408 -26.43 48.90 15.73
C GLU A 408 -27.87 48.55 16.16
N ALA A 409 -28.13 47.27 16.46
CA ALA A 409 -29.41 46.74 16.90
C ALA A 409 -30.59 47.18 16.02
N PRO A 410 -30.60 46.84 14.71
CA PRO A 410 -31.61 47.32 13.77
C PRO A 410 -33.02 46.90 14.20
N HIS A 411 -33.95 47.85 14.13
CA HIS A 411 -35.34 47.66 14.53
C HIS A 411 -36.30 47.57 13.34
N GLU A 412 -35.87 47.99 12.14
CA GLU A 412 -36.67 47.94 10.93
C GLU A 412 -36.32 46.72 10.06
N LEU A 413 -37.35 46.15 9.42
CA LEU A 413 -37.17 44.99 8.53
C LEU A 413 -36.31 45.32 7.30
N ALA A 414 -36.31 46.60 6.88
CA ALA A 414 -35.51 47.09 5.76
C ALA A 414 -34.00 47.00 6.05
N ASP A 415 -33.58 47.23 7.29
CA ASP A 415 -32.16 47.17 7.68
C ASP A 415 -31.65 45.73 7.68
N LEU A 416 -32.51 44.75 7.97
CA LEU A 416 -32.19 43.33 7.85
C LEU A 416 -32.03 42.86 6.40
N ALA A 417 -32.57 43.60 5.42
CA ALA A 417 -32.37 43.28 4.00
C ALA A 417 -30.90 43.37 3.57
N LEU A 418 -30.09 44.17 4.29
CA LEU A 418 -28.64 44.29 4.10
C LEU A 418 -27.90 42.95 4.33
N ILE A 419 -28.49 42.04 5.12
CA ILE A 419 -27.94 40.71 5.43
C ILE A 419 -28.13 39.73 4.27
N VAL A 420 -29.17 39.93 3.46
CA VAL A 420 -29.60 38.97 2.42
C VAL A 420 -28.53 38.81 1.34
N GLY A 421 -27.92 39.89 0.88
CA GLY A 421 -26.89 39.86 -0.16
C GLY A 421 -25.65 39.04 0.25
N PRO A 422 -24.96 39.39 1.34
CA PRO A 422 -23.81 38.65 1.86
C PRO A 422 -24.15 37.19 2.19
N SER A 423 -25.33 36.94 2.76
CA SER A 423 -25.79 35.59 3.10
C SER A 423 -26.05 34.74 1.85
N ALA A 424 -26.64 35.32 0.81
CA ALA A 424 -26.87 34.65 -0.47
C ALA A 424 -25.55 34.31 -1.18
N LEU A 425 -24.56 35.21 -1.14
CA LEU A 425 -23.23 34.96 -1.71
C LEU A 425 -22.51 33.83 -0.93
N ALA A 426 -22.55 33.87 0.40
CA ALA A 426 -21.99 32.83 1.25
C ALA A 426 -22.68 31.47 1.03
N ALA A 427 -24.01 31.46 0.96
CA ALA A 427 -24.80 30.27 0.65
C ALA A 427 -24.44 29.73 -0.75
N SER A 428 -24.29 30.60 -1.76
CA SER A 428 -23.85 30.21 -3.09
C SER A 428 -22.46 29.58 -3.08
N ALA A 429 -21.52 30.09 -2.26
CA ALA A 429 -20.18 29.53 -2.13
C ALA A 429 -20.17 28.16 -1.41
N LEU A 430 -21.10 27.94 -0.47
CA LEU A 430 -21.32 26.65 0.20
C LEU A 430 -22.02 25.63 -0.70
N LEU A 431 -22.96 26.10 -1.52
CA LEU A 431 -23.72 25.26 -2.47
C LEU A 431 -22.94 24.95 -3.74
N ASN A 432 -21.86 25.67 -4.02
CA ASN A 432 -21.04 25.41 -5.20
C ASN A 432 -20.41 24.03 -5.08
N ARG A 433 -20.96 23.08 -5.84
CA ARG A 433 -20.59 21.68 -5.80
C ARG A 433 -19.15 21.52 -6.28
N GLU A 434 -18.30 20.97 -5.43
CA GLU A 434 -16.95 20.62 -5.87
C GLU A 434 -17.01 19.43 -6.81
N PRO A 435 -16.35 19.49 -7.99
CA PRO A 435 -16.42 18.43 -8.97
C PRO A 435 -15.65 17.17 -8.51
N SER A 436 -14.71 17.32 -7.57
CA SER A 436 -13.87 16.22 -7.08
C SER A 436 -14.14 15.90 -5.60
N THR A 437 -14.01 14.62 -5.25
CA THR A 437 -14.06 14.17 -3.85
C THR A 437 -12.87 14.73 -3.05
N LEU A 438 -11.73 14.90 -3.71
CA LEU A 438 -10.51 15.46 -3.15
C LEU A 438 -10.70 16.91 -2.70
N GLY A 439 -11.27 17.76 -3.56
CA GLY A 439 -11.61 19.14 -3.22
C GLY A 439 -12.52 19.19 -1.99
N SER A 440 -13.59 18.38 -1.99
CA SER A 440 -14.56 18.31 -0.90
C SER A 440 -13.92 17.97 0.45
N HIS A 441 -13.00 17.01 0.47
CA HIS A 441 -12.27 16.66 1.67
C HIS A 441 -11.40 17.83 2.16
N LEU A 442 -10.62 18.44 1.26
CA LEU A 442 -9.68 19.50 1.60
C LEU A 442 -10.37 20.80 2.03
N ARG A 443 -11.53 21.13 1.46
CA ARG A 443 -12.29 22.34 1.83
C ARG A 443 -13.10 22.18 3.11
N ARG A 444 -13.29 20.96 3.64
CA ARG A 444 -14.15 20.68 4.81
C ARG A 444 -14.00 21.70 5.93
N ARG A 445 -12.76 22.02 6.34
CA ARG A 445 -12.48 23.03 7.37
C ARG A 445 -12.95 24.43 6.98
N SER A 446 -12.58 24.89 5.78
CA SER A 446 -12.97 26.22 5.30
C SER A 446 -14.48 26.35 5.13
N THR A 447 -15.15 25.29 4.66
CA THR A 447 -16.60 25.20 4.55
C THR A 447 -17.25 25.22 5.94
N THR A 448 -16.73 24.49 6.93
CA THR A 448 -17.22 24.56 8.31
C THR A 448 -17.09 25.97 8.87
N VAL A 449 -15.96 26.65 8.68
CA VAL A 449 -15.76 28.03 9.16
C VAL A 449 -16.77 28.98 8.51
N LEU A 450 -16.98 28.90 7.19
CA LEU A 450 -17.95 29.73 6.49
C LEU A 450 -19.39 29.44 6.94
N SER A 451 -19.76 28.17 7.08
CA SER A 451 -21.09 27.78 7.59
C SER A 451 -21.33 28.29 9.01
N THR A 452 -20.33 28.20 9.89
CA THR A 452 -20.43 28.73 11.26
C THR A 452 -20.54 30.26 11.26
N ALA A 453 -19.77 30.97 10.43
CA ALA A 453 -19.86 32.42 10.31
C ALA A 453 -21.25 32.87 9.80
N LEU A 454 -21.79 32.17 8.80
CA LEU A 454 -23.13 32.41 8.29
C LEU A 454 -24.20 32.14 9.36
N LEU A 455 -24.08 31.04 10.11
CA LEU A 455 -25.00 30.71 11.20
C LEU A 455 -24.98 31.78 12.30
N ILE A 456 -23.80 32.27 12.69
CA ILE A 456 -23.64 33.36 13.66
C ILE A 456 -24.36 34.61 13.16
N LEU A 457 -24.14 35.01 11.91
CA LEU A 457 -24.81 36.16 11.30
C LEU A 457 -26.34 36.02 11.35
N LEU A 458 -26.87 34.84 11.01
CA LEU A 458 -28.31 34.58 11.05
C LEU A 458 -28.88 34.62 12.47
N ILE A 459 -28.18 34.02 13.45
CA ILE A 459 -28.60 34.03 14.86
C ILE A 459 -28.59 35.45 15.41
N VAL A 460 -27.53 36.21 15.17
CA VAL A 460 -27.42 37.60 15.63
C VAL A 460 -28.48 38.48 14.98
N GLY A 461 -28.70 38.35 13.66
CA GLY A 461 -29.76 39.05 12.95
C GLY A 461 -31.14 38.74 13.54
N ALA A 462 -31.46 37.46 13.73
CA ALA A 462 -32.73 37.04 14.31
C ALA A 462 -32.92 37.53 15.76
N LEU A 463 -31.90 37.42 16.61
CA LEU A 463 -31.95 37.90 17.99
C LEU A 463 -32.10 39.42 18.04
N SER A 464 -31.36 40.18 17.23
CA SER A 464 -31.46 41.65 17.20
C SER A 464 -32.87 42.12 16.83
N TYR A 465 -33.56 41.38 15.95
CA TYR A 465 -34.94 41.69 15.56
C TYR A 465 -35.98 41.27 16.62
N VAL A 466 -35.85 40.07 17.19
CA VAL A 466 -36.88 39.48 18.06
C VAL A 466 -36.76 39.95 19.52
N TRP A 467 -35.53 40.21 19.99
CA TRP A 467 -35.26 40.57 21.38
C TRP A 467 -36.03 41.81 21.87
N PRO A 468 -36.13 42.91 21.11
CA PRO A 468 -36.92 44.07 21.51
C PRO A 468 -38.40 43.71 21.79
N TYR A 469 -39.02 42.85 20.96
CA TYR A 469 -40.40 42.41 21.13
C TYR A 469 -40.60 41.51 22.36
N LEU A 470 -39.65 40.59 22.60
CA LEU A 470 -39.69 39.71 23.78
C LEU A 470 -39.53 40.49 25.09
N VAL A 471 -38.66 41.49 25.12
CA VAL A 471 -38.46 42.35 26.30
C VAL A 471 -39.64 43.31 26.48
N SER A 472 -40.21 43.87 25.41
CA SER A 472 -41.36 44.76 25.54
C SER A 472 -42.61 44.06 26.09
N ASP A 473 -42.88 42.82 25.67
CA ASP A 473 -44.06 42.07 26.14
C ASP A 473 -43.91 41.56 27.59
N THR A 474 -42.70 41.14 27.98
CA THR A 474 -42.43 40.72 29.37
C THR A 474 -42.52 41.89 30.36
N TRP A 475 -42.09 43.09 29.97
CA TRP A 475 -42.28 44.29 30.79
C TRP A 475 -43.71 44.84 30.76
N ALA A 476 -44.45 44.67 29.67
CA ALA A 476 -45.86 45.05 29.58
C ALA A 476 -46.76 44.22 30.53
N HIS A 477 -46.44 42.94 30.74
CA HIS A 477 -47.15 42.10 31.72
C HIS A 477 -46.81 42.43 33.18
N LEU A 478 -45.58 42.85 33.49
CA LEU A 478 -45.17 43.29 34.83
C LEU A 478 -45.66 44.71 35.19
N ARG A 479 -46.06 45.52 34.21
CA ARG A 479 -46.62 46.88 34.40
C ARG A 479 -48.14 46.97 34.34
N ARG A 480 -48.89 45.85 34.36
CA ARG A 480 -50.32 45.95 34.67
C ARG A 480 -50.46 46.37 36.14
N PRO A 481 -50.93 47.59 36.45
CA PRO A 481 -51.20 47.94 37.82
C PRO A 481 -52.24 46.96 38.37
N PHE A 482 -51.94 46.36 39.52
CA PHE A 482 -52.97 45.85 40.42
C PHE A 482 -53.91 47.02 40.74
N CYS A 483 -54.94 47.23 39.94
CA CYS A 483 -55.97 48.22 40.15
C CYS A 483 -57.32 47.61 39.77
N GLY A 484 -58.08 47.25 40.81
CA GLY A 484 -59.51 46.89 40.79
C GLY A 484 -59.76 45.39 40.60
N ALA A 485 -60.51 44.69 41.45
CA ALA A 485 -61.28 45.05 42.64
C ALA A 485 -61.51 43.78 43.48
#